data_AF-A8WZ83-F1
#
_entry.id   AF-A8WZ83-F1
#
_cell.length_a   1.000
_cell.length_b   1.000
_cell.length_c   1.000
_cell.angle_alpha   90.00
_cell.angle_beta   90.00
_cell.angle_gamma   90.00
#
_symmetry.space_group_name_H-M   'P 1'
#
loop_
_entity.id
_entity.type
_entity.pdbx_description
1 polymer ?
#
loop_
_entity_poly.entity_id
_entity_poly.type
_entity_poly.pdbx_seq_one_letter_code
_entity_poly.pdbx_strand_id
1 'polypeptide(L)'
;MTGLEKQRVEAKFFDLDEIIAKSESTSCTFDMAELDPGFFQEMMGISKPTQNGDGYGADAPLWLLESMRTPFTIHLPQAFSVNMQGVLNADSRTVNLARMQQQFYTNGMQLCHLMKEHNAEGALNLAKCLLSTLTQRLGGILSNSTHQRTKGEKFDCLETKVFLEGRRCKEDIDQWLRQDNKGTSKKRKRESF
;
A
#
# COMPACT_ATOMS: atom_id res chain seq x y z
N MET A 1 11.58 -11.29 39.42
CA MET A 1 11.28 -11.33 37.98
C MET A 1 9.93 -10.65 37.78
N THR A 2 9.97 -9.36 37.46
CA THR A 2 8.81 -8.53 37.16
C THR A 2 8.11 -9.08 35.92
N GLY A 3 6.81 -9.33 36.04
CA GLY A 3 5.99 -9.89 34.97
C GLY A 3 5.99 -8.95 33.76
N LEU A 4 6.18 -9.52 32.57
CA LEU A 4 5.93 -8.84 31.30
C LEU A 4 4.44 -8.44 31.26
N GLU A 5 4.14 -7.17 31.55
CA GLU A 5 2.82 -6.61 31.31
C GLU A 5 2.50 -6.75 29.82
N LYS A 6 1.35 -7.34 29.51
CA LYS A 6 0.86 -7.44 28.14
C LYS A 6 0.46 -6.03 27.68
N GLN A 7 1.39 -5.33 27.02
CA GLN A 7 1.10 -4.07 26.37
C GLN A 7 0.10 -4.31 25.23
N ARG A 8 -1.06 -3.64 25.28
CA ARG A 8 -2.00 -3.64 24.17
C ARG A 8 -1.45 -2.73 23.09
N VAL A 9 -1.14 -3.32 21.94
CA VAL A 9 -0.73 -2.62 20.73
C VAL A 9 -1.87 -2.61 19.72
N GLU A 10 -1.86 -1.64 18.81
CA GLU A 10 -2.82 -1.60 17.71
C GLU A 10 -2.72 -2.85 16.83
N ALA A 11 -3.84 -3.23 16.19
CA ALA A 11 -3.91 -4.44 15.37
C ALA A 11 -2.85 -4.46 14.25
N LYS A 12 -2.47 -3.28 13.77
CA LYS A 12 -1.50 -3.07 12.68
C LYS A 12 -0.04 -3.10 13.11
N PHE A 13 0.24 -3.14 14.42
CA PHE A 13 1.61 -3.11 14.94
C PHE A 13 2.48 -4.26 14.43
N PHE A 14 1.88 -5.43 14.15
CA PHE A 14 2.56 -6.61 13.61
C PHE A 14 2.35 -6.83 12.12
N ASP A 15 1.71 -5.88 11.41
CA ASP A 15 1.56 -5.98 9.97
C ASP A 15 2.87 -5.64 9.28
N LEU A 16 3.55 -6.66 8.76
CA LEU A 16 4.83 -6.52 8.07
C LEU A 16 4.71 -5.64 6.83
N ASP A 17 3.58 -5.69 6.12
CA ASP A 17 3.41 -4.87 4.93
C ASP A 17 3.31 -3.39 5.31
N GLU A 18 2.69 -3.08 6.45
CA GLU A 18 2.61 -1.72 6.98
C GLU A 18 3.97 -1.23 7.50
N ILE A 19 4.74 -2.09 8.18
CA ILE A 19 6.10 -1.75 8.63
C ILE A 19 7.00 -1.44 7.43
N ILE A 20 6.96 -2.28 6.39
CA ILE A 20 7.74 -2.07 5.17
C ILE A 20 7.29 -0.77 4.48
N ALA A 21 5.98 -0.52 4.39
CA ALA A 21 5.43 0.69 3.79
C ALA A 21 5.92 1.95 4.49
N LYS A 22 5.84 1.95 5.82
CA LYS A 22 6.25 3.11 6.60
C LYS A 22 7.76 3.35 6.60
N SER A 23 8.55 2.32 6.31
CA SER A 23 10.01 2.43 6.19
C SER A 23 10.48 3.12 4.91
N GLU A 24 9.59 3.32 3.94
CA GLU A 24 9.92 4.04 2.72
C GLU A 24 10.20 5.51 2.99
N SER A 25 11.27 6.04 2.39
CA SER A 25 11.64 7.44 2.48
C SER A 25 10.87 8.28 1.47
N THR A 26 10.37 9.43 1.92
CA THR A 26 9.73 10.45 1.08
C THR A 26 10.44 11.79 1.29
N SER A 27 10.59 12.54 0.19
CA SER A 27 11.21 13.86 0.24
C SER A 27 10.29 14.87 0.90
N CYS A 28 10.83 15.67 1.80
CA CYS A 28 10.08 16.67 2.54
C CYS A 28 10.93 17.89 2.88
N THR A 29 10.26 19.02 3.12
CA THR A 29 10.87 20.25 3.64
C THR A 29 10.34 20.50 5.04
N PHE A 30 11.24 20.59 6.02
CA PHE A 30 10.93 20.93 7.41
C PHE A 30 11.10 22.43 7.64
N ASP A 31 10.20 23.04 8.42
CA ASP A 31 10.30 24.45 8.77
C ASP A 31 11.58 24.74 9.59
N MET A 32 12.31 25.80 9.21
CA MET A 32 13.55 26.26 9.87
C MET A 32 13.33 26.78 11.29
N ALA A 33 12.13 27.27 11.61
CA ALA A 33 11.89 27.98 12.88
C ALA A 33 11.84 27.05 14.11
N GLU A 34 11.56 25.76 13.90
CA GLU A 34 11.19 24.83 14.99
C GLU A 34 12.10 23.60 15.11
N LEU A 35 13.05 23.41 14.19
CA LEU A 35 13.86 22.19 14.13
C LEU A 35 15.35 22.46 14.32
N ASP A 36 15.92 21.86 15.36
CA ASP A 36 17.36 21.90 15.62
C ASP A 36 18.13 21.20 14.48
N PRO A 37 19.17 21.83 13.88
CA PRO A 37 19.98 21.18 12.85
C PRO A 37 20.61 19.84 13.29
N GLY A 38 20.85 19.65 14.59
CA GLY A 38 21.33 18.38 15.16
C GLY A 38 20.36 17.20 14.96
N PHE A 39 19.05 17.47 14.88
CA PHE A 39 18.01 16.47 14.65
C PHE A 39 18.28 15.62 13.40
N PHE A 40 18.69 16.25 12.30
CA PHE A 40 18.94 15.57 11.03
C PHE A 40 20.07 14.55 11.15
N GLN A 41 21.11 14.89 11.91
CA GLN A 41 22.25 14.00 12.11
C GLN A 41 21.90 12.87 13.07
N GLU A 42 21.18 13.15 14.16
CA GLU A 42 20.83 12.15 15.18
C GLU A 42 19.76 11.17 14.71
N MET A 43 18.71 11.66 14.05
CA MET A 43 17.55 10.84 13.68
C MET A 43 17.64 10.25 12.28
N MET A 44 18.31 10.94 11.35
CA MET A 44 18.37 10.53 9.94
C MET A 44 19.80 10.27 9.44
N GLY A 45 20.83 10.52 10.26
CA GLY A 45 22.23 10.38 9.84
C GLY A 45 22.65 11.40 8.76
N ILE A 46 21.89 12.47 8.57
CA ILE A 46 22.13 13.49 7.54
C ILE A 46 22.96 14.61 8.15
N SER A 47 24.23 14.71 7.73
CA SER A 47 25.17 15.71 8.26
C SER A 47 24.98 17.12 7.69
N LYS A 48 24.38 17.23 6.50
CA LYS A 48 24.08 18.52 5.83
C LYS A 48 22.73 18.42 5.13
N PRO A 49 21.62 18.76 5.80
CA PRO A 49 20.33 18.86 5.12
C PRO A 49 20.38 19.96 4.04
N THR A 50 19.56 19.81 3.00
CA THR A 50 19.51 20.80 1.92
C THR A 50 18.78 22.03 2.43
N GLN A 51 19.49 23.14 2.69
CA GLN A 51 18.82 24.36 3.13
C GLN A 51 18.23 25.10 1.93
N ASN A 52 16.91 25.28 1.94
CA ASN A 52 16.15 26.06 0.98
C ASN A 52 15.59 27.32 1.67
N GLY A 53 15.09 28.30 0.89
CA GLY A 53 14.46 29.50 1.45
C GLY A 53 13.28 29.20 2.37
N ASP A 54 12.61 28.06 2.15
CA ASP A 54 11.41 27.63 2.87
C ASP A 54 11.68 26.64 4.02
N GLY A 55 12.92 26.17 4.20
CA GLY A 55 13.21 25.17 5.23
C GLY A 55 14.44 24.31 4.99
N TYR A 56 14.54 23.22 5.75
CA TYR A 56 15.52 22.14 5.52
C TYR A 56 14.88 21.00 4.75
N GLY A 57 15.38 20.73 3.54
CA GLY A 57 15.01 19.60 2.71
C GLY A 57 15.78 18.34 3.08
N ALA A 58 15.06 17.25 3.34
CA ALA A 58 15.61 15.93 3.60
C ALA A 58 14.64 14.82 3.19
N ASP A 59 15.18 13.63 2.95
CA ASP A 59 14.37 12.44 2.75
C ASP A 59 14.16 11.76 4.11
N ALA A 60 12.89 11.60 4.51
CA ALA A 60 12.51 11.05 5.80
C ALA A 60 11.60 9.83 5.61
N PRO A 61 11.75 8.78 6.43
CA PRO A 61 10.83 7.66 6.39
C PRO A 61 9.45 8.07 6.91
N LEU A 62 8.38 7.49 6.35
CA LEU A 62 7.01 7.84 6.71
C LEU A 62 6.70 7.65 8.20
N TRP A 63 7.23 6.60 8.86
CA TRP A 63 7.04 6.40 10.30
C TRP A 63 7.57 7.57 11.14
N LEU A 64 8.64 8.23 10.69
CA LEU A 64 9.20 9.38 11.38
C LEU A 64 8.25 10.56 11.22
N LEU A 65 7.81 10.84 9.99
CA LEU A 65 6.87 11.91 9.68
C LEU A 65 5.54 11.78 10.45
N GLU A 66 5.03 10.56 10.63
CA GLU A 66 3.83 10.31 11.45
C GLU A 66 4.00 10.72 12.92
N SER A 67 5.23 10.66 13.44
CA SER A 67 5.56 10.95 14.84
C SER A 67 6.00 12.40 15.07
N MET A 68 6.24 13.15 13.99
CA MET A 68 6.74 14.52 14.05
C MET A 68 5.61 15.49 14.41
N ARG A 69 5.91 16.41 15.33
CA ARG A 69 5.02 17.53 15.66
C ARG A 69 5.36 18.80 14.90
N THR A 70 6.62 18.92 14.46
CA THR A 70 7.11 20.06 13.70
C THR A 70 6.45 20.07 12.33
N PRO A 71 6.00 21.24 11.82
CA PRO A 71 5.46 21.35 10.47
C PRO A 71 6.45 20.90 9.40
N PHE A 72 5.95 20.14 8.44
CA PHE A 72 6.70 19.73 7.26
C PHE A 72 5.81 19.74 6.03
N THR A 73 6.42 19.95 4.87
CA THR A 73 5.76 19.84 3.57
C THR A 73 6.29 18.60 2.85
N ILE A 74 5.38 17.71 2.43
CA ILE A 74 5.73 16.52 1.66
C ILE A 74 5.81 16.85 0.17
N HIS A 75 6.90 16.43 -0.47
CA HIS A 75 7.03 16.40 -1.92
C HIS A 75 6.64 15.01 -2.41
N LEU A 76 5.49 14.92 -3.09
CA LEU A 76 4.95 13.64 -3.54
C LEU A 76 5.95 12.90 -4.45
N PRO A 77 6.23 11.61 -4.18
CA PRO A 77 7.01 10.77 -5.09
C PRO A 77 6.39 10.72 -6.48
N GLN A 78 7.20 10.41 -7.51
CA GLN A 78 6.73 10.37 -8.90
C GLN A 78 5.48 9.50 -9.09
N ALA A 79 5.40 8.36 -8.39
CA ALA A 79 4.26 7.44 -8.39
C ALA A 79 2.93 8.10 -7.99
N PHE A 80 2.98 9.15 -7.18
CA PHE A 80 1.84 9.87 -6.64
C PHE A 80 1.74 11.31 -7.16
N SER A 81 2.65 11.72 -8.05
CA SER A 81 2.65 13.07 -8.65
C SER A 81 1.33 13.37 -9.36
N VAL A 82 0.97 14.66 -9.46
CA VAL A 82 -0.27 15.10 -10.13
C VAL A 82 -0.35 14.58 -11.58
N ASN A 83 0.79 14.55 -12.27
CA ASN A 83 0.88 13.99 -13.63
C ASN A 83 0.54 12.49 -13.66
N MET A 84 1.11 11.72 -12.72
CA MET A 84 0.81 10.27 -12.63
C MET A 84 -0.64 10.02 -12.21
N GLN A 85 -1.20 10.85 -11.33
CA GLN A 85 -2.63 10.78 -10.99
C GLN A 85 -3.49 11.01 -12.23
N GLY A 86 -3.11 11.93 -13.13
CA GLY A 86 -3.78 12.12 -14.42
C GLY A 86 -3.75 10.87 -15.30
N VAL A 87 -2.58 10.20 -15.40
CA VAL A 87 -2.43 8.94 -16.15
C VAL A 87 -3.28 7.82 -15.56
N LEU A 88 -3.23 7.64 -14.24
CA LEU A 88 -3.99 6.61 -13.53
C LEU A 88 -5.50 6.82 -13.64
N ASN A 89 -5.96 8.07 -13.56
CA ASN A 89 -7.37 8.39 -13.72
C ASN A 89 -7.87 8.13 -15.15
N ALA A 90 -7.02 8.33 -16.17
CA ALA A 90 -7.37 8.07 -17.56
C ALA A 90 -7.50 6.57 -17.86
N ASP A 91 -6.47 5.77 -17.57
CA ASP A 91 -6.53 4.30 -17.62
C ASP A 91 -5.44 3.64 -16.80
N SER A 92 -5.78 3.34 -15.54
CA SER A 92 -4.86 2.70 -14.61
C SER A 92 -4.44 1.28 -14.98
N ARG A 93 -5.14 0.57 -15.89
CA ARG A 93 -4.83 -0.83 -16.25
C ARG A 93 -3.56 -0.96 -17.08
N THR A 94 -3.15 0.13 -17.73
CA THR A 94 -1.95 0.18 -18.55
C THR A 94 -0.67 0.22 -17.69
N VAL A 95 -0.77 0.84 -16.51
CA VAL A 95 0.34 1.09 -15.59
C VAL A 95 0.78 -0.17 -14.85
N ASN A 96 2.10 -0.34 -14.72
CA ASN A 96 2.71 -1.38 -13.89
C ASN A 96 2.95 -0.81 -12.48
N LEU A 97 2.02 -1.08 -11.55
CA LEU A 97 2.13 -0.62 -10.16
C LEU A 97 3.30 -1.29 -9.46
N ALA A 98 3.52 -2.60 -9.67
CA ALA A 98 4.63 -3.34 -9.06
C ALA A 98 6.00 -2.69 -9.30
N ARG A 99 6.24 -2.17 -10.51
CA ARG A 99 7.50 -1.50 -10.88
C ARG A 99 7.56 -0.05 -10.42
N MET A 100 6.42 0.63 -10.38
CA MET A 100 6.35 2.05 -10.03
C MET A 100 6.41 2.25 -8.52
N GLN A 101 5.64 1.46 -7.78
CA GLN A 101 5.54 1.47 -6.33
C GLN A 101 4.89 0.15 -5.86
N GLN A 102 5.67 -0.74 -5.26
CA GLN A 102 5.19 -2.07 -4.83
C GLN A 102 4.06 -1.99 -3.79
N GLN A 103 4.10 -0.99 -2.92
CA GLN A 103 3.09 -0.77 -1.87
C GLN A 103 2.25 0.47 -2.18
N PHE A 104 1.80 0.58 -3.43
CA PHE A 104 1.12 1.75 -3.99
C PHE A 104 -0.05 2.23 -3.13
N TYR A 105 -0.96 1.33 -2.74
CA TYR A 105 -2.13 1.73 -1.95
C TYR A 105 -1.77 2.07 -0.51
N THR A 106 -0.90 1.28 0.14
CA THR A 106 -0.52 1.52 1.54
C THR A 106 0.21 2.85 1.68
N ASN A 107 1.23 3.09 0.85
CA ASN A 107 1.99 4.34 0.89
C ASN A 107 1.13 5.53 0.48
N GLY A 108 0.29 5.37 -0.56
CA GLY A 108 -0.66 6.40 -0.97
C GLY A 108 -1.60 6.81 0.16
N MET A 109 -2.12 5.85 0.93
CA MET A 109 -2.96 6.14 2.09
C MET A 109 -2.19 6.88 3.19
N GLN A 110 -0.95 6.47 3.49
CA GLN A 110 -0.12 7.18 4.48
C GLN A 110 0.18 8.62 4.07
N LEU A 111 0.51 8.84 2.79
CA LEU A 111 0.71 10.19 2.24
C LEU A 111 -0.55 11.04 2.36
N CYS A 112 -1.73 10.48 2.07
CA CYS A 112 -3.00 11.18 2.29
C CYS A 112 -3.20 11.58 3.76
N HIS A 113 -2.84 10.70 4.71
CA HIS A 113 -2.95 10.99 6.14
C HIS A 113 -2.01 12.12 6.57
N LEU A 114 -0.74 12.04 6.18
CA LEU A 114 0.27 13.05 6.53
C LEU A 114 -0.03 14.42 5.90
N MET A 115 -0.57 14.43 4.67
CA MET A 115 -0.90 15.68 3.97
C MET A 115 -2.22 16.30 4.43
N LYS A 116 -3.05 15.58 5.21
CA LYS A 116 -4.42 16.00 5.50
C LYS A 116 -4.52 17.38 6.16
N GLU A 117 -3.58 17.72 7.04
CA GLU A 117 -3.61 18.97 7.80
C GLU A 117 -3.10 20.15 6.98
N HIS A 118 -2.04 19.97 6.19
CA HIS A 118 -1.39 21.05 5.45
C HIS A 118 -1.86 21.19 3.98
N ASN A 119 -2.39 20.12 3.39
CA ASN A 119 -2.85 20.07 2.00
C ASN A 119 -4.05 19.12 1.85
N ALA A 120 -5.18 19.51 2.45
CA ALA A 120 -6.41 18.72 2.47
C ALA A 120 -6.96 18.43 1.06
N GLU A 121 -6.85 19.38 0.12
CA GLU A 121 -7.32 19.18 -1.26
C GLU A 121 -6.44 18.16 -2.01
N GLY A 122 -5.11 18.28 -1.90
CA GLY A 122 -4.17 17.32 -2.47
C GLY A 122 -4.35 15.93 -1.90
N ALA A 123 -4.54 15.80 -0.58
CA ALA A 123 -4.86 14.54 0.08
C ALA A 123 -6.16 13.92 -0.44
N LEU A 124 -7.22 14.72 -0.61
CA LEU A 124 -8.49 14.24 -1.14
C LEU A 124 -8.38 13.79 -2.61
N ASN A 125 -7.64 14.53 -3.44
CA ASN A 125 -7.43 14.18 -4.84
C ASN A 125 -6.62 12.87 -4.98
N LEU A 126 -5.56 12.72 -4.17
CA LEU A 126 -4.81 11.48 -4.11
C LEU A 126 -5.68 10.31 -3.66
N ALA A 127 -6.47 10.47 -2.59
CA ALA A 127 -7.40 9.44 -2.12
C ALA A 127 -8.42 9.01 -3.19
N LYS A 128 -8.99 9.97 -3.93
CA LYS A 128 -9.87 9.68 -5.07
C LYS A 128 -9.14 8.92 -6.18
N CYS A 129 -7.90 9.30 -6.48
CA CYS A 129 -7.08 8.62 -7.48
C CYS A 129 -6.81 7.17 -7.09
N LEU A 130 -6.44 6.90 -5.82
CA LEU A 130 -6.22 5.55 -5.30
C LEU A 130 -7.49 4.69 -5.44
N LEU A 131 -8.64 5.21 -5.03
CA LEU A 131 -9.92 4.52 -5.11
C LEU A 131 -10.33 4.23 -6.56
N SER A 132 -10.20 5.22 -7.45
CA SER A 132 -10.47 5.08 -8.88
C SER A 132 -9.57 4.01 -9.51
N THR A 133 -8.27 4.05 -9.19
CA THR A 133 -7.27 3.09 -9.67
C THR A 133 -7.63 1.66 -9.28
N LEU A 134 -7.96 1.40 -8.01
CA LEU A 134 -8.40 0.08 -7.55
C LEU A 134 -9.69 -0.36 -8.27
N THR A 135 -10.67 0.53 -8.38
CA THR A 135 -11.98 0.23 -8.97
C THR A 135 -11.86 -0.16 -10.45
N GLN A 136 -11.07 0.57 -11.23
CA GLN A 136 -10.82 0.28 -12.65
C GLN A 136 -10.12 -1.08 -12.87
N ARG A 137 -9.28 -1.50 -11.92
CA ARG A 137 -8.43 -2.70 -12.05
C ARG A 137 -9.06 -3.94 -11.42
N LEU A 138 -9.94 -3.79 -10.43
CA LEU A 138 -10.54 -4.87 -9.65
C LEU A 138 -11.20 -5.95 -10.53
N GLY A 139 -12.00 -5.55 -11.52
CA GLY A 139 -12.65 -6.50 -12.43
C GLY A 139 -11.65 -7.37 -13.21
N GLY A 140 -10.53 -6.77 -13.65
CA GLY A 140 -9.45 -7.50 -14.32
C GLY A 140 -8.73 -8.45 -13.37
N ILE A 141 -8.50 -8.05 -12.12
CA ILE A 141 -7.86 -8.88 -11.10
C ILE A 141 -8.70 -10.13 -10.80
N LEU A 142 -10.00 -9.98 -10.59
CA LEU A 142 -10.95 -11.07 -10.34
C LEU A 142 -11.12 -12.00 -11.55
N SER A 143 -11.23 -11.43 -12.74
CA SER A 143 -11.29 -12.22 -13.97
C SER A 143 -10.00 -13.03 -14.16
N ASN A 144 -8.83 -12.42 -13.89
CA ASN A 144 -7.56 -13.12 -14.00
C ASN A 144 -7.39 -14.18 -12.91
N SER A 145 -7.81 -13.94 -11.67
CA SER A 145 -7.66 -14.92 -10.58
C SER A 145 -8.47 -16.19 -10.81
N THR A 146 -9.59 -16.08 -11.54
CA THR A 146 -10.39 -17.23 -11.92
C THR A 146 -9.81 -17.97 -13.12
N HIS A 147 -9.10 -17.35 -14.05
CA HIS A 147 -8.67 -18.03 -15.29
C HIS A 147 -7.16 -18.34 -15.34
N GLN A 148 -6.34 -17.56 -14.63
CA GLN A 148 -4.88 -17.59 -14.73
C GLN A 148 -4.26 -18.27 -13.51
N ARG A 149 -3.19 -19.02 -13.75
CA ARG A 149 -2.44 -19.72 -12.68
C ARG A 149 -1.46 -18.81 -11.95
N THR A 150 -0.96 -17.79 -12.64
CA THR A 150 0.09 -16.89 -12.18
C THR A 150 -0.44 -15.47 -12.03
N LYS A 151 0.07 -14.74 -11.03
CA LYS A 151 -0.25 -13.32 -10.85
C LYS A 151 0.19 -12.49 -12.05
N GLY A 152 -0.46 -11.35 -12.27
CA GLY A 152 0.00 -10.36 -13.23
C GLY A 152 1.28 -9.67 -12.74
N GLU A 153 2.22 -9.39 -13.65
CA GLU A 153 3.47 -8.66 -13.36
C GLU A 153 3.25 -7.19 -12.98
N LYS A 154 2.02 -6.69 -13.16
CA LYS A 154 1.65 -5.28 -12.97
C LYS A 154 1.02 -4.99 -11.61
N PHE A 155 0.79 -6.01 -10.79
CA PHE A 155 0.04 -5.90 -9.55
C PHE A 155 0.91 -5.42 -8.39
N ASP A 156 0.40 -4.47 -7.63
CA ASP A 156 1.00 -4.11 -6.36
C ASP A 156 0.76 -5.22 -5.30
N CYS A 157 1.22 -5.01 -4.07
CA CYS A 157 1.02 -5.96 -2.97
C CYS A 157 -0.47 -6.20 -2.64
N LEU A 158 -1.31 -5.17 -2.60
CA LEU A 158 -2.75 -5.33 -2.31
C LEU A 158 -3.45 -6.13 -3.41
N GLU A 159 -3.23 -5.78 -4.66
CA GLU A 159 -3.79 -6.45 -5.83
C GLU A 159 -3.33 -7.90 -5.91
N THR A 160 -2.08 -8.16 -5.55
CA THR A 160 -1.54 -9.53 -5.45
C THR A 160 -2.30 -10.34 -4.39
N LYS A 161 -2.58 -9.77 -3.21
CA LYS A 161 -3.37 -10.45 -2.17
C LYS A 161 -4.79 -10.77 -2.67
N VAL A 162 -5.47 -9.80 -3.26
CA VAL A 162 -6.83 -10.00 -3.82
C VAL A 162 -6.83 -11.08 -4.91
N PHE A 163 -5.82 -11.07 -5.79
CA PHE A 163 -5.65 -12.10 -6.81
C PHE A 163 -5.49 -13.51 -6.20
N LEU A 164 -4.61 -13.65 -5.21
CA LEU A 164 -4.32 -14.94 -4.57
C LEU A 164 -5.55 -15.49 -3.84
N GLU A 165 -6.27 -14.66 -3.11
CA GLU A 165 -7.52 -15.06 -2.44
C GLU A 165 -8.60 -15.45 -3.46
N GLY A 166 -8.77 -14.68 -4.54
CA GLY A 166 -9.71 -15.05 -5.61
C GLY A 166 -9.38 -16.40 -6.25
N ARG A 167 -8.09 -16.68 -6.47
CA ARG A 167 -7.63 -17.96 -7.01
C ARG A 167 -7.89 -19.11 -6.04
N ARG A 168 -7.57 -18.91 -4.76
CA ARG A 168 -7.83 -19.89 -3.69
C ARG A 168 -9.32 -20.23 -3.61
N CYS A 169 -10.19 -19.22 -3.59
CA CYS A 169 -11.64 -19.43 -3.58
C CYS A 169 -12.11 -20.26 -4.77
N LYS A 170 -11.57 -20.01 -5.98
CA LYS A 170 -11.88 -20.84 -7.14
C LYS A 170 -11.40 -22.28 -6.96
N GLU A 171 -10.16 -22.48 -6.51
CA GLU A 171 -9.59 -23.81 -6.30
C GLU A 171 -10.42 -24.61 -5.29
N ASP A 172 -10.86 -23.98 -4.20
CA ASP A 172 -11.73 -24.58 -3.19
C ASP A 172 -13.09 -24.99 -3.78
N ILE A 173 -13.71 -24.12 -4.59
CA ILE A 173 -14.98 -24.42 -5.28
C ILE A 173 -14.81 -25.57 -6.29
N ASP A 174 -13.77 -25.53 -7.11
CA ASP A 174 -13.47 -26.58 -8.10
C ASP A 174 -13.21 -27.93 -7.40
N GLN A 175 -12.51 -27.91 -6.26
CA GLN A 175 -12.26 -29.10 -5.47
C GLN A 175 -13.56 -29.66 -4.88
N TRP A 176 -14.40 -28.82 -4.30
CA TRP A 176 -15.70 -29.19 -3.74
C TRP A 176 -16.61 -29.82 -4.81
N LEU A 177 -16.75 -29.19 -5.98
CA LEU A 177 -17.55 -29.71 -7.10
C LEU A 177 -17.05 -31.07 -7.62
N ARG A 178 -15.73 -31.29 -7.63
CA ARG A 178 -15.15 -32.60 -8.02
C ARG A 178 -15.44 -33.69 -7.01
N GLN A 179 -15.49 -33.37 -5.72
CA GLN A 179 -15.82 -34.33 -4.67
C GLN A 179 -17.29 -34.74 -4.72
N ASP A 180 -18.20 -33.78 -4.93
CA ASP A 180 -19.63 -34.05 -5.07
C ASP A 180 -19.92 -34.97 -6.27
N ASN A 181 -19.30 -34.70 -7.42
CA ASN A 181 -19.40 -35.57 -8.61
C ASN A 181 -18.86 -37.00 -8.41
N LYS A 182 -17.86 -37.18 -7.54
CA LYS A 182 -17.39 -38.52 -7.16
C LYS A 182 -18.38 -39.23 -6.23
N GLY A 183 -19.06 -38.48 -5.36
CA GLY A 183 -20.13 -39.00 -4.50
C GLY A 183 -21.33 -39.51 -5.31
N THR A 184 -21.80 -38.73 -6.28
CA THR A 184 -22.91 -39.12 -7.17
C THR A 184 -22.56 -40.31 -8.06
N SER A 185 -21.34 -40.36 -8.60
CA SER A 185 -20.86 -41.49 -9.42
C SER A 185 -20.75 -42.79 -8.63
N LYS A 186 -20.29 -42.73 -7.36
CA LYS A 186 -20.27 -43.91 -6.46
C LYS A 186 -21.67 -44.39 -6.08
N LYS A 187 -22.63 -43.47 -5.94
CA LYS A 187 -24.03 -43.81 -5.62
C LYS A 187 -24.71 -44.52 -6.79
N ARG A 188 -24.55 -44.02 -8.02
CA ARG A 188 -25.06 -44.68 -9.24
C ARG A 188 -24.52 -46.10 -9.45
N LYS A 189 -23.24 -46.33 -9.12
CA LYS A 189 -22.62 -47.68 -9.19
C LYS A 189 -23.16 -48.67 -8.15
N ARG A 190 -23.75 -48.19 -7.04
CA ARG A 190 -24.33 -49.04 -5.99
C ARG A 190 -25.78 -49.42 -6.27
N GLU A 191 -26.51 -48.61 -7.04
CA GLU A 191 -27.92 -48.87 -7.41
C GLU A 191 -28.05 -49.72 -8.69
N SER A 192 -26.93 -50.14 -9.30
CA SER A 192 -26.88 -50.96 -10.52
C SER A 192 -26.48 -52.43 -10.26
N PHE A 193 -26.60 -52.89 -9.01
CA PHE A 193 -26.44 -54.30 -8.60
C PHE A 193 -27.68 -54.79 -7.87
#